data_AF-A0A4Y2PX63-F1
#
_entry.id   AF-A0A4Y2PX63-F1
#
_cell.length_a   1.000
_cell.length_b   1.000
_cell.length_c   1.000
_cell.angle_alpha   90.00
_cell.angle_beta   90.00
_cell.angle_gamma   90.00
#
_symmetry.space_group_name_H-M   'P 1'
#
loop_
_entity.id
_entity.type
_entity.pdbx_description
1 polymer ?
#
loop_
_entity_poly.entity_id
_entity_poly.type
_entity_poly.pdbx_seq_one_letter_code
_entity_poly.pdbx_strand_id
1 'polypeptide(L)'
;MLARVAISCKVPGQQFLTDEEEDEEFAPVVTHRCERGQMIVDVTTQHPFRGIIHPRDYRSGPCVAQGRGGRTTTLTLDLHADKDDPRYCGVQFRKVRPLLPRDTCKAGFTREQ
;
A
#
# COMPACT_ATOMS: atom_id res chain seq x y z
N MET A 1 -13.33 -11.18 -4.30
CA MET A 1 -12.74 -10.59 -3.08
C MET A 1 -11.76 -9.52 -3.52
N LEU A 2 -12.09 -8.25 -3.29
CA LEU A 2 -11.25 -7.11 -3.61
C LEU A 2 -10.66 -6.53 -2.33
N ALA A 3 -9.48 -5.93 -2.44
CA ALA A 3 -8.69 -5.59 -1.28
C ALA A 3 -8.00 -4.26 -1.55
N ARG A 4 -8.42 -3.24 -0.80
CA ARG A 4 -7.90 -1.89 -0.89
C ARG A 4 -6.66 -1.76 -0.04
N VAL A 5 -5.59 -1.24 -0.62
CA VAL A 5 -4.44 -0.74 0.13
C VAL A 5 -4.55 0.77 0.20
N ALA A 6 -4.77 1.29 1.41
CA ALA A 6 -4.68 2.70 1.70
C ALA A 6 -3.23 3.04 2.07
N ILE A 7 -2.44 3.49 1.09
CA ILE A 7 -1.08 3.96 1.35
C ILE A 7 -1.15 5.44 1.76
N SER A 8 -0.89 5.73 3.03
CA SER A 8 -0.81 7.10 3.56
C SER A 8 0.61 7.38 4.03
N CYS A 9 1.34 8.23 3.31
CA CYS A 9 2.65 8.66 3.77
C CYS A 9 2.53 9.76 4.82
N LYS A 10 2.88 9.43 6.07
CA LYS A 10 2.69 10.28 7.23
C LYS A 10 3.94 11.13 7.44
N VAL A 11 3.74 12.44 7.44
CA VAL A 11 4.70 13.36 8.08
C VAL A 11 4.52 13.25 9.60
N PRO A 12 5.58 13.34 10.41
CA PRO A 12 5.45 13.28 11.86
C PRO A 12 4.60 14.47 12.33
N GLY A 13 3.56 14.16 13.12
CA GLY A 13 2.61 15.13 13.64
C GLY A 13 1.13 14.89 13.29
N GLN A 14 0.78 13.96 12.39
CA GLN A 14 -0.62 13.75 11.99
C GLN A 14 -1.17 12.38 12.38
N GLN A 15 -1.90 12.26 13.49
CA GLN A 15 -2.66 11.05 13.83
C GLN A 15 -3.65 10.71 12.72
N PHE A 16 -3.57 9.48 12.22
CA PHE A 16 -4.64 8.86 11.43
C PHE A 16 -5.30 7.87 12.38
N LEU A 17 -6.59 8.04 12.60
CA LEU A 17 -7.45 7.03 13.19
C LEU A 17 -7.47 5.87 12.20
N THR A 18 -6.84 4.75 12.55
CA THR A 18 -7.10 3.50 11.87
C THR A 18 -8.33 2.93 12.54
N ASP A 19 -9.50 3.16 11.96
CA ASP A 19 -10.67 2.36 12.26
C ASP A 19 -10.41 0.97 11.65
N GLU A 20 -9.62 0.18 12.38
CA GLU A 20 -9.44 -1.24 12.16
C GLU A 20 -10.65 -1.91 12.80
N GLU A 21 -11.73 -2.07 12.03
CA GLU A 21 -12.69 -3.11 12.36
C GLU A 21 -11.95 -4.44 12.22
N GLU A 22 -11.51 -4.97 13.37
CA GLU A 22 -10.83 -6.27 13.50
C GLU A 22 -11.81 -7.39 13.14
N ASP A 23 -12.01 -7.62 11.84
CA ASP A 23 -12.32 -8.96 11.37
C ASP A 23 -11.08 -9.82 11.65
N GLU A 24 -11.03 -10.50 12.80
CA GLU A 24 -9.89 -11.35 13.20
C GLU A 24 -9.55 -12.41 12.12
N GLU A 25 -10.54 -12.78 11.29
CA GLU A 25 -10.37 -13.69 10.15
C GLU A 25 -9.53 -13.08 9.01
N PHE A 26 -9.48 -11.76 8.91
CA PHE A 26 -8.82 -11.03 7.83
C PHE A 26 -7.99 -9.86 8.38
N ALA A 27 -6.96 -10.19 9.16
CA ALA A 27 -5.92 -9.25 9.62
C ALA A 27 -4.63 -9.38 8.78
N PRO A 28 -4.49 -8.69 7.63
CA PRO A 28 -3.27 -8.71 6.83
C PRO A 28 -2.16 -7.87 7.48
N VAL A 29 -0.96 -8.43 7.56
CA VAL A 29 0.24 -7.69 7.91
C VAL A 29 0.78 -7.01 6.65
N VAL A 30 0.86 -5.68 6.66
CA VAL A 30 1.40 -4.90 5.54
C VAL A 30 2.78 -4.36 5.90
N THR A 31 3.79 -4.73 5.11
CA THR A 31 5.12 -4.16 5.18
C THR A 31 5.43 -3.41 3.89
N HIS A 32 6.29 -2.41 3.97
CA HIS A 32 6.67 -1.62 2.79
C HIS A 32 8.13 -1.19 2.88
N ARG A 33 8.75 -1.02 1.71
CA ARG A 33 10.11 -0.49 1.56
C ARG A 33 10.21 0.37 0.31
N CYS A 34 11.07 1.37 0.35
CA CYS A 34 11.34 2.25 -0.78
C CYS A 34 12.74 1.96 -1.30
N GLU A 35 12.84 1.41 -2.51
CA GLU A 35 14.11 1.00 -3.13
C GLU A 35 14.17 1.51 -4.56
N ARG A 36 15.27 2.18 -4.93
CA ARG A 36 15.56 2.59 -6.32
C ARG A 36 14.42 3.35 -7.02
N GLY A 37 13.68 4.18 -6.28
CA GLY A 37 12.56 4.96 -6.84
C GLY A 37 11.25 4.18 -6.96
N GLN A 38 11.17 2.99 -6.38
CA GLN A 38 9.96 2.19 -6.30
C GLN A 38 9.55 1.98 -4.83
N MET A 39 8.24 1.96 -4.59
CA MET A 39 7.67 1.51 -3.33
C MET A 39 7.22 0.07 -3.50
N ILE A 40 7.78 -0.82 -2.70
CA ILE A 40 7.42 -2.23 -2.68
C ILE A 40 6.59 -2.46 -1.42
N VAL A 41 5.37 -2.94 -1.60
CA VAL A 41 4.40 -3.22 -0.55
C VAL A 41 4.15 -4.72 -0.52
N ASP A 42 4.45 -5.36 0.59
CA ASP A 42 4.18 -6.77 0.82
C ASP A 42 2.98 -6.90 1.76
N VAL A 43 1.93 -7.55 1.25
CA VAL A 43 0.74 -7.87 2.02
C VAL A 43 0.79 -9.35 2.37
N THR A 44 0.87 -9.64 3.67
CA THR A 44 0.90 -11.01 4.20
C THR A 44 -0.38 -11.31 4.96
N THR A 45 -1.12 -12.31 4.52
CA THR A 45 -2.36 -12.78 5.14
C THR A 45 -2.12 -14.05 5.95
N GLN A 46 -2.97 -14.29 6.95
CA GLN A 46 -2.94 -15.55 7.71
C GLN A 46 -3.25 -16.75 6.82
N HIS A 47 -4.26 -16.61 5.95
CA HIS A 47 -4.75 -17.63 5.01
C HIS A 47 -4.38 -17.31 3.55
N PRO A 48 -4.30 -18.31 2.66
CA PRO A 48 -4.16 -18.11 1.22
C PRO A 48 -5.15 -17.08 0.67
N PHE A 49 -4.64 -16.00 0.09
CA PHE A 49 -5.47 -14.92 -0.43
C PHE A 49 -5.57 -15.00 -1.97
N ARG A 50 -6.80 -15.00 -2.48
CA ARG A 50 -7.13 -14.86 -3.91
C ARG A 50 -7.95 -13.61 -4.14
N GLY A 51 -7.29 -12.57 -4.63
CA GLY A 51 -7.94 -11.29 -4.89
C GLY A 51 -6.98 -10.28 -5.52
N ILE A 52 -7.42 -9.03 -5.59
CA ILE A 52 -6.65 -7.93 -6.18
C ILE A 52 -6.29 -6.95 -5.07
N ILE A 53 -5.02 -6.53 -5.07
CA ILE A 53 -4.43 -5.53 -4.19
C ILE A 53 -4.15 -4.30 -5.04
N HIS A 54 -4.64 -3.14 -4.60
CA HIS A 54 -4.45 -1.90 -5.34
C HIS A 54 -4.45 -0.65 -4.43
N PRO A 55 -3.78 0.46 -4.83
CA PRO A 55 -3.87 1.75 -4.15
C PRO A 55 -5.26 2.36 -4.21
N ARG A 56 -5.53 3.32 -3.33
CA ARG A 56 -6.79 4.08 -3.33
C ARG A 56 -7.00 4.77 -4.69
N ASP A 57 -8.08 4.42 -5.37
CA ASP A 57 -8.55 5.01 -6.64
C ASP A 57 -7.76 4.60 -7.91
N TYR A 58 -6.72 3.75 -7.80
CA TYR A 58 -5.94 3.22 -8.94
C TYR A 58 -6.12 1.71 -9.05
N ARG A 59 -7.15 1.27 -9.78
CA ARG A 59 -7.62 -0.14 -9.83
C ARG A 59 -7.21 -0.93 -11.08
N SER A 60 -6.27 -0.43 -11.88
CA SER A 60 -5.91 -1.07 -13.15
C SER A 60 -4.44 -0.94 -13.51
N GLY A 61 -4.00 -1.73 -14.49
CA GLY A 61 -2.67 -1.62 -15.09
C GLY A 61 -1.52 -1.93 -14.11
N PRO A 62 -0.48 -1.08 -14.03
CA PRO A 62 0.69 -1.34 -13.18
C PRO A 62 0.41 -1.14 -11.69
N CYS A 63 -0.75 -0.61 -11.33
CA CYS A 63 -1.11 -0.29 -9.95
C CYS A 63 -1.79 -1.46 -9.21
N VAL A 64 -1.88 -2.64 -9.83
CA VAL A 64 -2.54 -3.80 -9.23
C VAL A 64 -1.58 -4.97 -9.05
N ALA A 65 -1.78 -5.71 -7.97
CA ALA A 65 -1.15 -7.01 -7.75
C ALA A 65 -2.23 -8.06 -7.47
N GLN A 66 -2.09 -9.24 -8.06
CA GLN A 66 -3.05 -10.32 -7.92
C GLN A 66 -2.52 -11.37 -6.94
N GLY A 67 -3.26 -11.58 -5.84
CA GLY A 67 -3.07 -12.75 -4.98
C GLY A 67 -3.56 -14.01 -5.69
N ARG A 68 -2.67 -14.99 -5.89
CA ARG A 68 -2.99 -16.25 -6.60
C ARG A 68 -3.23 -17.43 -5.65
N GLY A 69 -3.55 -17.17 -4.39
CA GLY A 69 -3.64 -18.18 -3.33
C GLY A 69 -2.31 -18.38 -2.58
N GLY A 70 -1.39 -17.42 -2.69
CA GLY A 70 -0.26 -17.31 -1.79
C GLY A 70 -0.67 -16.60 -0.50
N ARG A 71 0.18 -16.70 0.53
CA ARG A 71 0.02 -15.94 1.78
C ARG A 71 0.61 -14.53 1.66
N THR A 72 1.58 -14.34 0.79
CA THR A 72 2.20 -13.03 0.54
C THR A 72 1.93 -12.63 -0.89
N THR A 73 1.51 -11.38 -1.08
CA THR A 73 1.33 -10.76 -2.38
C THR A 73 2.07 -9.43 -2.37
N THR A 74 2.92 -9.23 -3.38
CA THR A 74 3.77 -8.04 -3.51
C THR A 74 3.19 -7.10 -4.55
N LEU A 75 3.07 -5.83 -4.19
CA LEU A 75 2.69 -4.72 -5.07
C LEU A 75 3.87 -3.75 -5.19
N THR A 76 4.27 -3.44 -6.42
CA THR A 76 5.36 -2.50 -6.70
C THR A 76 4.80 -1.27 -7.39
N LEU A 77 5.12 -0.08 -6.86
CA LEU A 77 4.61 1.20 -7.33
C LEU A 77 5.78 2.13 -7.68
N ASP A 78 5.63 2.89 -8.75
CA ASP A 78 6.63 3.88 -9.16
C ASP A 78 6.44 5.17 -8.34
N LEU A 79 7.50 5.66 -7.70
CA LEU A 79 7.48 6.89 -6.91
C LEU A 79 7.84 8.13 -7.74
N HIS A 80 8.27 7.94 -9.00
CA HIS A 80 8.70 8.99 -9.92
C HIS A 80 7.75 9.18 -11.09
N ALA A 81 6.72 8.35 -11.22
CA ALA A 81 5.68 8.54 -12.21
C ALA A 81 4.93 9.85 -11.93
N ASP A 82 4.83 10.71 -12.94
CA ASP A 82 3.99 11.91 -12.93
C ASP A 82 2.55 11.55 -13.29
N LYS A 83 1.58 12.43 -13.02
CA LYS A 83 0.14 12.17 -13.23
C LYS A 83 -0.23 11.74 -14.65
N ASP A 84 0.56 12.16 -15.64
CA ASP A 84 0.34 11.83 -17.05
C ASP A 84 1.00 10.49 -17.45
N ASP A 85 1.79 9.88 -16.56
CA ASP A 85 2.43 8.58 -16.77
C ASP A 85 1.46 7.45 -16.41
N PRO A 86 1.29 6.42 -17.26
CA PRO A 86 0.45 5.26 -16.95
C PRO A 86 0.88 4.46 -15.72
N ARG A 87 2.11 4.65 -15.22
CA ARG A 87 2.63 4.07 -13.97
C ARG A 87 2.25 4.88 -12.74
N TYR A 88 1.56 6.00 -12.90
CA TYR A 88 1.11 6.81 -11.78
C TYR A 88 0.00 6.12 -11.01
N CYS A 89 0.30 5.74 -9.78
CA CYS A 89 -0.61 5.04 -8.90
C CYS A 89 -1.07 5.88 -7.71
N GLY A 90 -1.01 7.21 -7.83
CA GLY A 90 -1.44 8.17 -6.80
C GLY A 90 -0.52 8.29 -5.59
N VAL A 91 0.60 7.56 -5.58
CA VAL A 91 1.61 7.65 -4.51
C VAL A 91 2.51 8.85 -4.79
N GLN A 92 2.77 9.67 -3.76
CA GLN A 92 3.66 10.82 -3.88
C GLN A 92 4.73 10.76 -2.79
N PHE A 93 5.99 10.94 -3.20
CA PHE A 93 7.09 11.12 -2.27
C PHE A 93 7.08 12.55 -1.73
N ARG A 94 6.75 12.74 -0.44
CA ARG A 94 6.97 14.03 0.21
C ARG A 94 8.38 14.07 0.80
N LYS A 95 9.19 15.07 0.40
CA LYS A 95 10.47 15.36 1.05
C LYS A 95 10.21 15.76 2.50
N VAL A 96 10.55 14.88 3.44
CA VAL A 96 10.54 15.20 4.87
C VAL A 96 11.77 16.06 5.18
N ARG A 97 11.60 17.14 5.95
CA ARG A 97 12.71 17.99 6.40
C ARG A 97 13.71 17.18 7.25
N PRO A 98 15.02 17.54 7.27
CA PRO A 98 16.10 16.67 7.78
C PRO A 98 16.08 16.32 9.27
N LEU A 99 15.11 16.82 10.05
CA LEU A 99 15.07 16.69 11.52
C LEU A 99 14.08 15.62 12.01
N LEU A 100 13.59 14.79 11.10
CA LEU A 100 12.54 13.81 11.36
C LEU A 100 13.01 12.46 10.83
N PRO A 101 12.71 11.35 11.54
CA PRO A 101 13.13 10.02 11.11
C PRO A 101 12.66 9.81 9.67
N ARG A 102 13.63 9.55 8.79
CA ARG A 102 13.39 9.15 7.40
C ARG A 102 12.42 7.95 7.45
N ASP A 103 11.46 7.94 6.53
CA ASP A 103 10.72 6.73 6.17
C ASP A 103 9.53 6.35 7.08
N THR A 104 8.50 7.19 7.16
CA THR A 104 7.18 6.73 7.67
C THR A 104 6.09 6.88 6.62
N CYS A 105 6.18 6.07 5.56
CA CYS A 105 4.94 5.69 4.88
C CYS A 105 4.16 4.72 5.79
N LYS A 106 2.84 4.83 5.90
CA LYS A 106 2.01 3.84 6.58
C LYS A 106 1.05 3.30 5.52
N ALA A 107 1.23 2.04 5.14
CA ALA A 107 0.26 1.35 4.30
C ALA A 107 -0.75 0.66 5.22
N GLY A 108 -2.01 1.06 5.13
CA GLY A 108 -3.15 0.39 5.72
C GLY A 108 -3.85 -0.47 4.68
N PHE A 109 -4.58 -1.48 5.14
CA PHE A 109 -5.35 -2.36 4.29
C PHE A 109 -6.82 -2.29 4.69
N THR A 110 -7.71 -2.33 3.72
CA THR A 110 -9.15 -2.39 3.93
C THR A 110 -9.74 -3.40 2.97
N ARG A 111 -10.51 -4.35 3.47
CA ARG A 111 -11.23 -5.30 2.62
C ARG A 111 -12.35 -4.57 1.88
N GLU A 112 -12.49 -4.82 0.57
CA GLU A 112 -13.67 -4.40 -0.19
C GLU A 112 -14.53 -5.64 -0.44
N GLN A 113 -15.78 -5.61 0.04
CA GLN A 113 -16.78 -6.65 -0.21
C GLN A 113 -17.38 -6.50 -1.62
#